data_AF-A0A927KU31-F1
#
_entry.id   AF-A0A927KU31-F1
#
_cell.length_a   1.000
_cell.length_b   1.000
_cell.length_c   1.000
_cell.angle_alpha   90.00
_cell.angle_beta   90.00
_cell.angle_gamma   90.00
#
_symmetry.space_group_name_H-M   'P 1'
#
loop_
_entity.id
_entity.type
_entity.pdbx_description
1 polymer ?
#
loop_
_entity_poly.entity_id
_entity_poly.type
_entity_poly.pdbx_seq_one_letter_code
_entity_poly.pdbx_strand_id
1 'polypeptide(L)'
;MDHTNHVRLTTTELTPAVLEGATVYGADDHKVGKVDHIHGVGAGGKAIIDVGGFLGIGAKPVAVPLSDLDFMRDEDGDIHAVTAWTKDQLKDMPEHHH
;
A
#
# COMPACT_ATOMS: atom_id res chain seq x y z
N MET A 1 -10.22 11.69 -13.05
CA MET A 1 -9.63 11.47 -11.72
C MET A 1 -8.68 12.63 -11.51
N ASP A 2 -9.17 13.70 -10.92
CA ASP A 2 -8.44 14.95 -10.75
C ASP A 2 -7.64 14.85 -9.45
N HIS A 3 -6.38 14.40 -9.53
CA HIS A 3 -5.51 14.25 -8.36
C HIS A 3 -5.06 15.59 -7.72
N THR A 4 -5.64 16.72 -8.14
CA THR A 4 -5.28 18.07 -7.67
C THR A 4 -5.68 18.32 -6.21
N ASN A 5 -6.65 17.56 -5.67
CA ASN A 5 -7.15 17.72 -4.30
C ASN A 5 -6.68 16.63 -3.32
N HIS A 6 -5.86 15.68 -3.75
CA HIS A 6 -5.38 14.63 -2.84
C HIS A 6 -4.28 15.18 -1.93
N VAL A 7 -4.54 15.11 -0.63
CA VAL A 7 -3.56 15.52 0.38
C VAL A 7 -2.59 14.37 0.59
N ARG A 8 -1.33 14.59 0.21
CA ARG A 8 -0.25 13.66 0.56
C ARG A 8 -0.06 13.63 2.07
N LEU A 9 -0.10 12.43 2.63
CA LEU A 9 0.15 12.25 4.05
C LEU A 9 1.57 12.67 4.39
N THR A 10 1.72 13.48 5.43
CA THR A 10 3.04 13.87 5.93
C THR A 10 3.67 12.72 6.72
N THR A 11 5.01 12.69 6.85
CA THR A 11 5.71 11.65 7.62
C THR A 11 5.21 11.48 9.06
N THR A 12 4.64 12.54 9.65
CA THR A 12 4.04 12.52 10.98
C THR A 12 2.70 11.77 11.03
N GLU A 13 1.99 11.69 9.90
CA GLU A 13 0.70 11.00 9.76
C GLU A 13 0.84 9.58 9.20
N LEU A 14 2.03 9.21 8.69
CA LEU A 14 2.39 7.85 8.27
C LEU A 14 2.53 6.91 9.47
N THR A 15 1.41 6.67 10.16
CA THR A 15 1.31 5.76 11.30
C THR A 15 0.64 4.46 10.88
N PRO A 16 1.04 3.31 11.46
CA PRO A 16 0.41 2.01 11.20
C PRO A 16 -1.11 2.09 11.27
N ALA A 17 -1.68 2.68 12.33
CA ALA A 17 -3.12 2.79 12.49
C ALA A 17 -3.88 3.53 11.36
N VAL A 18 -3.20 4.40 10.61
CA VAL A 18 -3.79 5.16 9.49
C VAL A 18 -3.59 4.44 8.15
N LEU A 19 -2.45 3.76 8.00
CA LEU A 19 -2.06 3.10 6.75
C LEU A 19 -2.53 1.64 6.69
N GLU A 20 -2.64 0.97 7.84
CA GLU A 20 -3.17 -0.38 7.96
C GLU A 20 -4.61 -0.40 7.49
N GLY A 21 -4.88 -1.29 6.55
CA GLY A 21 -6.17 -1.38 5.90
C GLY A 21 -6.38 -0.43 4.71
N ALA A 22 -5.38 0.37 4.34
CA ALA A 22 -5.42 1.15 3.09
C ALA A 22 -5.50 0.21 1.87
N THR A 23 -6.27 0.62 0.87
CA THR A 23 -6.33 -0.11 -0.40
C THR A 23 -5.12 0.23 -1.24
N VAL A 24 -4.47 -0.79 -1.82
CA VAL A 24 -3.31 -0.59 -2.69
C VAL A 24 -3.71 -0.69 -4.14
N TYR A 25 -3.37 0.34 -4.91
CA TYR A 25 -3.53 0.42 -6.35
C TYR A 25 -2.17 0.31 -7.04
N GLY A 26 -2.15 -0.43 -8.14
CA GLY A 26 -0.95 -0.58 -8.98
C GLY A 26 -0.82 0.56 -9.99
N ALA A 27 0.22 0.47 -10.82
CA ALA A 27 0.50 1.46 -11.87
C ALA A 27 -0.67 1.66 -12.86
N ASP A 28 -1.51 0.63 -13.05
CA ASP A 28 -2.67 0.66 -13.94
C ASP A 28 -3.95 1.19 -13.25
N ASP A 29 -3.84 1.81 -12.07
CA ASP A 29 -4.97 2.29 -11.24
C ASP A 29 -5.93 1.16 -10.80
N HIS A 30 -5.49 -0.09 -10.91
CA HIS A 30 -6.26 -1.26 -10.51
C HIS A 30 -5.89 -1.71 -9.10
N LYS A 31 -6.89 -2.13 -8.33
CA LYS A 31 -6.70 -2.72 -7.01
C LYS A 31 -5.82 -3.97 -7.11
N VAL A 32 -4.61 -3.87 -6.57
CA VAL A 32 -3.67 -5.00 -6.50
C VAL A 32 -3.84 -5.78 -5.21
N GLY A 33 -4.21 -5.09 -4.12
CA GLY A 33 -4.18 -5.65 -2.78
C GLY A 33 -4.68 -4.69 -1.70
N LYS A 34 -4.36 -5.02 -0.44
CA LYS A 34 -4.64 -4.22 0.75
C LYS A 34 -3.43 -4.26 1.68
N VAL A 35 -3.19 -3.17 2.40
CA VAL A 35 -2.18 -3.13 3.46
C VAL A 35 -2.69 -3.97 4.64
N ASP A 36 -1.94 -5.01 4.98
CA ASP A 36 -2.23 -5.87 6.13
C ASP A 36 -1.62 -5.29 7.41
N HIS A 37 -0.31 -5.01 7.36
CA HIS A 37 0.45 -4.53 8.50
C HIS A 37 1.56 -3.57 8.08
N ILE A 38 1.93 -2.62 8.93
CA ILE A 38 3.09 -1.76 8.70
C ILE A 38 4.20 -2.09 9.70
N HIS A 39 5.38 -2.44 9.19
CA HIS A 39 6.58 -2.63 9.98
C HIS A 39 7.40 -1.35 10.04
N GLY A 40 7.46 -0.74 11.21
CA GLY A 40 8.20 0.51 11.45
C GLY A 40 7.43 1.77 11.07
N VAL A 41 8.02 2.94 11.30
CA VAL A 41 7.42 4.24 11.00
C VAL A 41 8.45 5.18 10.37
N GLY A 42 8.00 6.15 9.59
CA GLY A 42 8.86 7.13 8.93
C GLY A 42 9.70 6.56 7.79
N ALA A 43 10.87 7.17 7.54
CA ALA A 43 11.70 6.91 6.35
C ALA A 43 12.24 5.46 6.21
N GLY A 44 12.18 4.65 7.27
CA GLY A 44 12.59 3.25 7.26
C GLY A 44 11.45 2.23 7.33
N GLY A 45 10.19 2.70 7.31
CA GLY A 45 9.03 1.81 7.41
C GLY A 45 8.79 0.98 6.15
N LYS A 46 8.16 -0.18 6.33
CA LYS A 46 7.74 -1.08 5.26
C LYS A 46 6.27 -1.42 5.44
N ALA A 47 5.49 -1.36 4.36
CA ALA A 47 4.13 -1.87 4.35
C ALA A 47 4.12 -3.32 3.88
N ILE A 48 3.44 -4.17 4.63
CA ILE A 48 3.10 -5.52 4.20
C ILE A 48 1.79 -5.42 3.44
N ILE A 49 1.84 -5.74 2.15
CA ILE A 49 0.70 -5.68 1.24
C ILE A 49 0.35 -7.11 0.84
N ASP A 50 -0.90 -7.47 1.03
CA ASP A 50 -1.44 -8.72 0.53
C ASP A 50 -1.83 -8.58 -0.93
N VAL A 51 -1.04 -9.20 -1.80
CA VAL A 51 -1.17 -9.11 -3.26
C VAL A 51 -1.85 -10.37 -3.78
N GLY A 52 -3.01 -10.18 -4.41
CA GLY A 52 -3.82 -11.31 -4.87
C GLY A 52 -4.50 -12.06 -3.72
N GLY A 53 -5.21 -13.13 -4.06
CA GLY A 53 -6.09 -13.84 -3.12
C GLY A 53 -7.40 -13.10 -2.85
N PHE A 54 -8.47 -13.86 -2.66
CA PHE A 54 -9.75 -13.32 -2.21
C PHE A 54 -9.83 -13.70 -0.72
N LEU A 55 -9.83 -12.72 0.20
CA LEU A 55 -9.94 -12.95 1.66
C LEU A 55 -8.93 -13.96 2.25
N GLY A 56 -7.62 -13.67 2.19
CA GLY A 56 -6.62 -14.41 2.96
C GLY A 56 -6.29 -15.84 2.48
N ILE A 57 -6.96 -16.34 1.44
CA ILE A 57 -6.61 -17.61 0.78
C ILE A 57 -5.94 -17.28 -0.56
N GLY A 58 -4.65 -17.65 -0.67
CA GLY A 58 -3.84 -17.34 -1.85
C GLY A 58 -3.44 -15.87 -1.97
N ALA A 59 -3.55 -15.12 -0.87
CA ALA A 59 -2.95 -13.80 -0.76
C ALA A 59 -1.47 -13.95 -0.43
N LYS A 60 -0.65 -13.17 -1.14
CA LYS A 60 0.79 -13.20 -1.01
C LYS A 60 1.25 -11.95 -0.26
N PRO A 61 1.81 -12.07 0.95
CA PRO A 61 2.32 -10.93 1.69
C PRO A 61 3.65 -10.46 1.08
N VAL A 62 3.66 -9.23 0.59
CA VAL A 62 4.83 -8.58 -0.01
C VAL A 62 5.19 -7.36 0.83
N ALA A 63 6.44 -7.31 1.30
CA ALA A 63 6.94 -6.15 2.01
C ALA A 63 7.45 -5.10 1.03
N VAL A 64 6.77 -3.97 0.97
CA VAL A 64 7.13 -2.84 0.11
C VAL A 64 7.58 -1.67 1.00
N PRO A 65 8.71 -0.99 0.70
CA PRO A 65 9.12 0.20 1.43
C PRO A 65 8.05 1.28 1.37
N LEU A 66 7.81 1.99 2.48
CA LEU A 66 6.90 3.14 2.46
C LEU A 66 7.37 4.24 1.48
N SER A 67 8.66 4.30 1.18
CA SER A 67 9.22 5.21 0.18
C SER A 67 8.85 4.88 -1.27
N ASP A 68 8.46 3.63 -1.55
CA ASP A 68 7.99 3.15 -2.86
C ASP A 68 6.46 3.18 -2.98
N LEU A 69 5.76 3.63 -1.92
CA LEU A 69 4.31 3.74 -1.85
C LEU A 69 3.91 5.20 -1.66
N ASP A 70 3.08 5.71 -2.55
CA ASP A 70 2.49 7.04 -2.39
C ASP A 70 1.17 6.89 -1.64
N PHE A 71 1.14 7.32 -0.38
CA PHE A 71 -0.07 7.34 0.42
C PHE A 71 -0.80 8.66 0.25
N MET A 72 -2.03 8.56 -0.23
CA MET A 72 -2.89 9.69 -0.52
C MET A 72 -4.20 9.56 0.24
N ARG A 73 -4.72 10.71 0.68
CA ARG A 73 -6.03 10.82 1.29
C ARG A 73 -6.99 11.49 0.30
N ASP A 74 -8.13 10.86 0.07
CA ASP A 74 -9.22 11.43 -0.72
C ASP A 74 -10.06 12.43 0.09
N GLU A 75 -10.97 13.17 -0.55
CA GLU A 75 -11.85 14.15 0.09
C GLU A 75 -12.78 13.51 1.14
N ASP A 76 -13.14 12.22 0.98
CA ASP A 76 -13.90 11.45 1.97
C ASP A 76 -13.07 11.06 3.22
N GLY A 77 -11.76 11.31 3.19
CA GLY A 77 -10.84 10.95 4.27
C GLY A 77 -10.27 9.53 4.16
N ASP A 78 -10.67 8.78 3.13
CA ASP A 78 -10.16 7.46 2.79
C ASP A 78 -8.68 7.50 2.39
N ILE A 79 -7.88 6.64 3.02
CA ILE A 79 -6.47 6.47 2.72
C ILE A 79 -6.30 5.34 1.70
N HIS A 80 -5.57 5.63 0.63
CA HIS A 80 -5.13 4.63 -0.33
C HIS A 80 -3.63 4.77 -0.59
N ALA A 81 -3.03 3.66 -1.00
CA ALA A 81 -1.63 3.62 -1.41
C ALA A 81 -1.56 3.33 -2.90
N VAL A 82 -0.66 4.02 -3.59
CA VAL A 82 -0.36 3.76 -5.00
C VAL A 82 1.07 3.29 -5.11
N THR A 83 1.29 2.24 -5.88
CA THR A 83 2.63 1.75 -6.22
C THR A 83 2.86 1.85 -7.73
N ALA A 84 4.11 2.08 -8.12
CA ALA A 84 4.53 2.05 -9.52
C ALA A 84 4.56 0.63 -10.13
N TRP A 85 4.19 -0.39 -9.36
CA TRP A 85 4.31 -1.79 -9.72
C TRP A 85 2.93 -2.34 -10.07
N THR A 86 2.85 -3.25 -11.03
CA THR A 86 1.59 -3.91 -11.36
C THR A 86 1.34 -5.10 -10.42
N LYS A 87 0.09 -5.59 -10.40
CA LYS A 87 -0.28 -6.77 -9.61
C LYS A 87 0.61 -7.98 -9.91
N ASP A 88 0.88 -8.21 -11.20
CA ASP A 88 1.69 -9.34 -11.65
C ASP A 88 3.16 -9.17 -11.26
N GLN A 89 3.70 -7.95 -11.33
CA GLN A 89 5.06 -7.67 -10.84
C GLN A 89 5.19 -7.92 -9.34
N LEU A 90 4.21 -7.45 -8.55
CA LEU A 90 4.19 -7.70 -7.11
C LEU A 90 4.05 -9.18 -6.77
N LYS A 91 3.31 -9.96 -7.58
CA LYS A 91 3.23 -11.42 -7.42
C LYS A 91 4.54 -12.13 -7.73
N ASP A 92 5.29 -11.62 -8.70
CA ASP A 92 6.59 -12.13 -9.12
C ASP A 92 7.71 -11.80 -8.11
N MET A 93 7.51 -10.76 -7.29
CA MET A 93 8.45 -10.42 -6.21
C MET A 93 8.70 -11.57 -5.23
N PRO A 94 9.90 -11.64 -4.63
CA PRO A 94 10.16 -12.55 -3.53
C PRO A 94 9.16 -12.29 -2.39
N GLU A 95 8.51 -13.36 -1.96
CA GLU A 95 7.60 -13.37 -0.81
C GLU A 95 8.34 -12.92 0.45
N HIS A 96 7.73 -12.06 1.27
CA HIS A 96 8.32 -11.73 2.57
C HIS A 96 8.14 -12.93 3.52
N HIS A 97 9.09 -13.86 3.49
CA HIS A 97 9.19 -14.96 4.44
C HIS A 97 10.05 -14.49 5.62
N HIS A 98 9.44 -14.33 6.81
CA HIS A 98 10.18 -14.27 8.07
C HIS A 98 9.92 -15.54 8.86
#